data_AF-A0A501Q492-F1
#
_entry.id   AF-A0A501Q492-F1
#
_cell.length_a   1.000
_cell.length_b   1.000
_cell.length_c   1.000
_cell.angle_alpha   90.00
_cell.angle_beta   90.00
_cell.angle_gamma   90.00
#
_symmetry.space_group_name_H-M   'P 1'
#
loop_
_entity.id
_entity.type
_entity.pdbx_description
1 polymer ?
#
loop_
_entity_poly.entity_id
_entity_poly.type
_entity_poly.pdbx_seq_one_letter_code
_entity_poly.pdbx_strand_id
1 'polypeptide(L)'
;MKNIFVLACSLAIFASCADKNKETEKTEKTEETIEAPADSLPKTDSVAVAPVEATQTAEVETKVAAKPEEIIEVTPTKEVKVEYASFGSKILADKALSKEQMFQKYKSMKKGDTIAVKFKSKINSVCKKKGCWMKMELPGQAESFIRFKDYGFFVPLNADNQEAIVSGRAFVDEISVAELKHYAKDGGKSQEEIDKITQPKITYAFQADGVLISK
;
A
#
# COMPACT_ATOMS: atom_id res chain seq x y z
N MET A 1 49.59 -30.16 -14.40
CA MET A 1 48.41 -29.81 -13.59
C MET A 1 47.37 -29.27 -14.58
N LYS A 2 46.47 -30.05 -15.22
CA LYS A 2 45.46 -31.02 -14.72
C LYS A 2 44.63 -30.34 -13.62
N ASN A 3 43.35 -29.98 -13.81
CA ASN A 3 42.27 -30.82 -14.31
C ASN A 3 41.16 -30.06 -15.06
N ILE A 4 40.77 -30.66 -16.19
CA ILE A 4 39.50 -30.55 -16.88
C ILE A 4 38.48 -31.44 -16.15
N PHE A 5 37.27 -30.93 -15.89
CA PHE A 5 36.14 -31.76 -15.49
C PHE A 5 35.02 -31.61 -16.54
N VAL A 6 35.00 -32.58 -17.43
CA VAL A 6 33.85 -32.98 -18.25
C VAL A 6 32.94 -33.79 -17.33
N LEU A 7 31.65 -33.47 -17.26
CA LEU A 7 30.65 -34.42 -16.79
C LEU A 7 29.50 -34.45 -17.78
N ALA A 8 29.46 -35.55 -18.52
CA ALA A 8 28.45 -35.89 -19.50
C ALA A 8 27.31 -36.69 -18.85
N CYS A 9 26.12 -36.48 -19.41
CA CYS A 9 25.10 -37.48 -19.74
C CYS A 9 24.74 -38.55 -18.69
N SER A 10 23.47 -38.57 -18.28
CA SER A 10 22.71 -39.82 -18.12
C SER A 10 21.22 -39.53 -18.23
N LEU A 11 20.68 -39.80 -19.42
CA LEU A 11 19.27 -40.16 -19.60
C LEU A 11 19.02 -41.50 -18.88
N ALA A 12 18.01 -41.56 -18.02
CA ALA A 12 17.38 -42.80 -17.63
C ALA A 12 15.87 -42.68 -17.90
N ILE A 13 15.45 -43.39 -18.94
CA ILE A 13 14.07 -43.68 -19.29
C ILE A 13 13.66 -44.87 -18.42
N PHE A 14 12.60 -44.75 -17.63
CA PHE A 14 11.86 -45.91 -17.13
C PHE A 14 10.45 -45.89 -17.71
N ALA A 15 10.20 -46.91 -18.52
CA ALA A 15 8.90 -47.28 -19.04
C ALA A 15 8.18 -48.21 -18.05
N SER A 16 6.85 -48.05 -17.99
CA SER A 16 5.83 -49.09 -17.82
C SER A 16 5.84 -49.97 -16.56
N CYS A 17 4.76 -49.90 -15.78
CA CYS A 17 3.72 -50.94 -15.80
C CYS A 17 2.44 -50.44 -15.12
N ALA A 18 1.33 -50.76 -15.76
CA ALA A 18 -0.02 -50.61 -15.26
C ALA A 18 -0.30 -51.69 -14.21
N ASP A 19 -0.97 -51.33 -13.13
CA ASP A 19 -1.82 -52.27 -12.41
C ASP A 19 -3.20 -51.67 -12.22
N LYS A 20 -4.17 -52.42 -12.74
CA LYS A 20 -5.60 -52.23 -12.54
C LYS A 20 -5.90 -52.73 -11.14
N ASN A 21 -6.57 -51.94 -10.31
CA ASN A 21 -7.58 -52.55 -9.46
C ASN A 21 -8.83 -51.68 -9.35
N LYS A 22 -9.92 -52.41 -9.40
CA LYS A 22 -11.33 -52.08 -9.52
C LYS A 22 -11.94 -51.95 -8.12
N GLU A 23 -13.17 -51.42 -8.10
CA GLU A 23 -14.18 -51.38 -7.03
C GLU A 23 -14.23 -50.05 -6.26
N THR A 24 -15.13 -49.10 -6.58
CA THR A 24 -16.61 -49.03 -6.41
C THR A 24 -17.12 -49.13 -4.98
N GLU A 25 -17.43 -47.98 -4.38
CA GLU A 25 -18.63 -47.69 -3.56
C GLU A 25 -18.70 -46.16 -3.41
N LYS A 26 -19.62 -45.42 -4.05
CA LYS A 26 -20.96 -45.06 -3.54
C LYS A 26 -21.00 -45.02 -2.02
N THR A 27 -21.13 -43.86 -1.40
CA THR A 27 -22.35 -43.28 -0.76
C THR A 27 -21.77 -42.13 0.10
N GLU A 28 -22.29 -40.92 0.28
CA GLU A 28 -23.64 -40.40 0.37
C GLU A 28 -23.52 -38.87 0.22
N LYS A 29 -24.45 -38.28 -0.51
CA LYS A 29 -24.61 -36.83 -0.64
C LYS A 29 -25.56 -36.42 0.48
N THR A 30 -25.03 -35.90 1.59
CA THR A 30 -25.85 -35.21 2.59
C THR A 30 -25.96 -33.74 2.21
N GLU A 31 -27.12 -33.44 1.64
CA GLU A 31 -27.65 -32.13 1.33
C GLU A 31 -28.27 -31.59 2.62
N GLU A 32 -27.54 -30.73 3.34
CA GLU A 32 -28.11 -29.99 4.47
C GLU A 32 -28.40 -28.56 4.02
N THR A 33 -29.62 -28.41 3.51
CA THR A 33 -30.34 -27.15 3.38
C THR A 33 -30.55 -26.58 4.78
N ILE A 34 -29.97 -25.42 5.06
CA ILE A 34 -30.39 -24.59 6.20
C ILE A 34 -30.90 -23.28 5.62
N GLU A 35 -32.21 -23.14 5.72
CA GLU A 35 -33.00 -21.97 5.34
C GLU A 35 -32.56 -20.76 6.16
N ALA A 36 -32.44 -19.63 5.47
CA ALA A 36 -32.37 -18.32 6.08
C ALA A 36 -33.76 -17.93 6.61
N PRO A 37 -33.89 -17.46 7.86
CA PRO A 37 -35.01 -16.62 8.23
C PRO A 37 -34.74 -15.20 7.76
N ALA A 38 -35.66 -14.73 6.93
CA ALA A 38 -35.87 -13.33 6.62
C ALA A 38 -36.32 -12.55 7.87
N ASP A 39 -36.16 -11.23 7.76
CA ASP A 39 -37.09 -10.22 8.24
C ASP A 39 -37.01 -9.83 9.73
N SER A 40 -36.49 -8.63 9.99
CA SER A 40 -37.30 -7.53 10.54
C SER A 40 -36.44 -6.30 10.85
N LEU A 41 -36.57 -5.30 9.98
CA LEU A 41 -36.35 -3.89 10.36
C LEU A 41 -37.53 -3.43 11.22
N PRO A 42 -37.29 -2.57 12.21
CA PRO A 42 -38.16 -1.40 12.34
C PRO A 42 -37.40 -0.10 12.09
N LYS A 43 -38.05 0.76 11.30
CA LYS A 43 -37.84 2.21 11.25
C LYS A 43 -38.51 2.88 12.46
N THR A 44 -38.23 4.18 12.56
CA THR A 44 -38.97 5.25 13.28
C THR A 44 -38.53 5.40 14.76
N ASP A 45 -38.28 6.57 15.36
CA ASP A 45 -38.54 8.00 15.11
C ASP A 45 -37.41 8.81 15.82
N SER A 46 -36.82 9.87 15.26
CA SER A 46 -37.28 11.27 15.24
C SER A 46 -37.55 11.92 16.61
N VAL A 47 -36.55 12.63 17.18
CA VAL A 47 -36.65 13.80 18.09
C VAL A 47 -35.28 14.52 17.97
N ALA A 48 -35.05 15.65 17.30
CA ALA A 48 -35.58 17.01 17.39
C ALA A 48 -35.23 17.78 18.70
N VAL A 49 -34.67 18.99 18.51
CA VAL A 49 -34.58 20.13 19.46
C VAL A 49 -33.52 19.95 20.58
N ALA A 50 -32.56 20.86 20.85
CA ALA A 50 -32.57 22.32 20.78
C ALA A 50 -31.15 22.90 20.62
N PRO A 51 -31.01 24.10 20.02
CA PRO A 51 -29.81 24.94 20.12
C PRO A 51 -29.96 25.95 21.28
N VAL A 52 -28.93 26.05 22.12
CA VAL A 52 -28.72 27.10 23.14
C VAL A 52 -27.22 27.30 23.23
N GLU A 53 -26.63 28.46 23.46
CA GLU A 53 -26.98 29.87 23.32
C GLU A 53 -25.61 30.56 23.31
N ALA A 54 -25.54 31.74 22.70
CA ALA A 54 -24.34 32.56 22.66
C ALA A 54 -24.08 33.26 23.99
N THR A 55 -22.80 33.43 24.38
CA THR A 55 -22.27 34.61 25.10
C THR A 55 -20.75 34.58 24.88
N GLN A 56 -20.10 35.53 24.18
CA GLN A 56 -19.60 36.83 24.69
C GLN A 56 -18.93 36.67 26.07
N THR A 57 -17.71 37.11 26.38
CA THR A 57 -16.82 38.18 25.92
C THR A 57 -15.55 38.03 26.78
N ALA A 58 -14.36 38.31 26.25
CA ALA A 58 -13.27 38.94 27.02
C ALA A 58 -12.09 39.24 26.10
N GLU A 59 -12.00 40.51 25.71
CA GLU A 59 -10.79 41.15 25.22
C GLU A 59 -9.79 41.24 26.38
N VAL A 60 -8.54 40.83 26.16
CA VAL A 60 -7.40 41.35 26.92
C VAL A 60 -6.28 41.64 25.94
N GLU A 61 -6.15 42.93 25.64
CA GLU A 61 -4.93 43.52 25.11
C GLU A 61 -3.80 43.33 26.11
N THR A 62 -2.64 42.82 25.68
CA THR A 62 -1.38 43.23 26.31
C THR A 62 -0.24 43.24 25.29
N LYS A 63 0.14 44.48 25.00
CA LYS A 63 1.31 44.95 24.27
C LYS A 63 2.59 44.71 25.07
N VAL A 64 3.55 43.94 24.54
CA VAL A 64 4.98 43.99 24.92
C VAL A 64 5.80 43.63 23.67
N ALA A 65 6.23 44.63 22.90
CA ALA A 65 7.56 45.26 22.96
C ALA A 65 8.66 44.43 22.26
N ALA A 66 9.04 44.94 21.09
CA ALA A 66 10.09 44.45 20.21
C ALA A 66 11.50 44.70 20.75
N LYS A 67 12.41 43.76 20.45
CA LYS A 67 13.86 43.94 20.35
C LYS A 67 14.40 42.84 19.40
N PRO A 68 15.56 43.04 18.74
CA PRO A 68 15.64 43.15 17.29
C PRO A 68 16.04 41.81 16.65
N GLU A 69 15.39 41.50 15.53
CA GLU A 69 15.72 40.36 14.67
C GLU A 69 17.00 40.62 13.89
N GLU A 70 17.92 39.66 13.99
CA GLU A 70 19.11 39.54 13.17
C GLU A 70 18.69 39.03 11.79
N ILE A 71 18.80 39.93 10.80
CA ILE A 71 18.59 39.68 9.38
C ILE A 71 19.65 38.71 8.85
N ILE A 72 19.31 37.43 8.81
CA ILE A 72 20.03 36.45 7.98
C ILE A 72 19.44 36.55 6.58
N GLU A 73 20.23 37.11 5.67
CA GLU A 73 19.93 37.25 4.26
C GLU A 73 19.83 35.85 3.61
N VAL A 74 18.62 35.29 3.58
CA VAL A 74 18.35 34.03 2.88
C VAL A 74 18.29 34.34 1.40
N THR A 75 19.44 34.18 0.74
CA THR A 75 19.52 34.21 -0.72
C THR A 75 18.50 33.24 -1.32
N PRO A 76 17.65 33.67 -2.29
CA PRO A 76 16.67 32.78 -2.88
C PRO A 76 17.40 31.73 -3.71
N THR A 77 17.40 30.49 -3.19
CA THR A 77 17.80 29.29 -3.92
C THR A 77 17.02 29.24 -5.21
N LYS A 78 17.72 29.45 -6.32
CA LYS A 78 17.26 29.31 -7.69
C LYS A 78 16.37 28.07 -7.84
N GLU A 79 15.06 28.30 -8.00
CA GLU A 79 14.09 27.23 -8.22
C GLU A 79 14.41 26.52 -9.54
N VAL A 80 14.95 25.31 -9.46
CA VAL A 80 15.04 24.43 -10.61
C VAL A 80 13.62 23.99 -10.91
N LYS A 81 13.03 24.57 -11.96
CA LYS A 81 11.71 24.19 -12.47
C LYS A 81 11.81 22.77 -13.05
N VAL A 82 11.58 21.76 -12.21
CA VAL A 82 11.45 20.37 -12.66
C VAL A 82 10.19 20.26 -13.51
N GLU A 83 10.34 19.84 -14.75
CA GLU A 83 9.20 19.53 -15.59
C GLU A 83 8.61 18.17 -15.20
N TYR A 84 7.28 18.11 -15.08
CA TYR A 84 6.58 16.87 -14.73
C TYR A 84 5.67 16.41 -15.87
N ALA A 85 5.61 15.10 -16.09
CA ALA A 85 4.49 14.45 -16.76
C ALA A 85 3.37 14.19 -15.75
N SER A 86 2.11 14.46 -16.13
CA SER A 86 0.94 14.33 -15.25
C SER A 86 0.06 13.16 -15.68
N PHE A 87 -0.39 12.36 -14.71
CA PHE A 87 -1.23 11.18 -14.91
C PHE A 87 -2.39 11.19 -13.90
N GLY A 88 -3.57 10.73 -14.35
CA GLY A 88 -4.78 10.75 -13.53
C GLY A 88 -5.32 12.16 -13.33
N SER A 89 -5.79 12.46 -12.12
CA SER A 89 -6.29 13.78 -11.75
C SER A 89 -5.19 14.83 -11.83
N LYS A 90 -5.53 16.05 -12.28
CA LYS A 90 -4.59 17.17 -12.28
C LYS A 90 -4.25 17.55 -10.84
N ILE A 91 -2.96 17.53 -10.51
CA ILE A 91 -2.46 17.92 -9.19
C ILE A 91 -1.31 18.92 -9.35
N LEU A 92 -1.11 19.72 -8.32
CA LEU A 92 0.03 20.62 -8.21
C LEU A 92 1.18 19.93 -7.44
N ALA A 93 2.42 20.31 -7.75
CA ALA A 93 3.62 19.81 -7.07
C ALA A 93 3.82 20.39 -5.66
N ASP A 94 3.00 21.36 -5.27
CA ASP A 94 3.08 22.06 -3.99
C ASP A 94 2.67 21.19 -2.80
N LYS A 95 3.19 21.54 -1.61
CA LYS A 95 2.77 20.98 -0.31
C LYS A 95 2.84 19.45 -0.23
N ALA A 96 3.69 18.82 -1.04
CA ALA A 96 3.97 17.40 -0.94
C ALA A 96 4.87 17.14 0.27
N LEU A 97 4.49 16.18 1.12
CA LEU A 97 5.34 15.69 2.20
C LEU A 97 6.61 15.04 1.63
N SER A 98 7.71 15.08 2.38
CA SER A 98 8.87 14.23 2.10
C SER A 98 8.56 12.76 2.40
N LYS A 99 9.39 11.84 1.89
CA LYS A 99 9.28 10.41 2.22
C LYS A 99 9.43 10.13 3.73
N GLU A 100 10.24 10.92 4.44
CA GLU A 100 10.41 10.84 5.89
C GLU A 100 9.14 11.24 6.62
N GLN A 101 8.55 12.39 6.26
CA GLN A 101 7.30 12.88 6.84
C GLN A 101 6.15 11.89 6.58
N MET A 102 6.06 11.37 5.35
CA MET A 102 5.05 10.37 4.99
C MET A 102 5.24 9.08 5.79
N PHE A 103 6.49 8.63 6.00
CA PHE A 103 6.76 7.42 6.76
C PHE A 103 6.37 7.56 8.24
N GLN A 104 6.57 8.74 8.84
CA GLN A 104 6.09 8.99 10.20
C GLN A 104 4.55 8.93 10.29
N LYS A 105 3.84 9.44 9.28
CA LYS A 105 2.39 9.30 9.20
C LYS A 105 1.99 7.83 9.15
N TYR A 106 2.60 7.04 8.26
CA TYR A 106 2.34 5.61 8.18
C TYR A 106 2.56 4.87 9.51
N LYS A 107 3.65 5.17 10.22
CA LYS A 107 3.95 4.53 11.52
C LYS A 107 2.93 4.85 12.61
N SER A 108 2.22 5.97 12.49
CA SER A 108 1.15 6.35 13.42
C SER A 108 -0.21 5.72 13.11
N MET A 109 -0.35 5.07 11.94
CA MET A 109 -1.61 4.49 11.47
C MET A 109 -1.74 3.02 11.85
N LYS A 110 -2.98 2.57 11.97
CA LYS A 110 -3.37 1.16 12.15
C LYS A 110 -4.22 0.71 10.96
N LYS A 111 -4.43 -0.60 10.84
CA LYS A 111 -5.34 -1.17 9.84
C LYS A 111 -6.74 -0.56 10.00
N GLY A 112 -7.31 -0.08 8.89
CA GLY A 112 -8.59 0.64 8.86
C GLY A 112 -8.47 2.17 8.84
N ASP A 113 -7.33 2.72 9.26
CA ASP A 113 -7.09 4.15 9.17
C ASP A 113 -6.84 4.57 7.72
N THR A 114 -7.33 5.76 7.35
CA THR A 114 -7.07 6.34 6.04
C THR A 114 -6.85 7.83 6.16
N ILE A 115 -5.83 8.36 5.48
CA ILE A 115 -5.55 9.80 5.43
C ILE A 115 -5.41 10.28 3.99
N ALA A 116 -5.98 11.45 3.70
CA ALA A 116 -5.78 12.14 2.43
C ALA A 116 -4.47 12.94 2.50
N VAL A 117 -3.49 12.60 1.67
CA VAL A 117 -2.16 13.20 1.70
C VAL A 117 -1.53 13.23 0.31
N LYS A 118 -0.51 14.08 0.18
CA LYS A 118 0.36 14.16 -0.99
C LYS A 118 1.80 14.01 -0.53
N PHE A 119 2.60 13.19 -1.21
CA PHE A 119 4.02 13.07 -0.88
C PHE A 119 4.89 12.86 -2.13
N LYS A 120 6.15 13.25 -1.99
CA LYS A 120 7.19 13.11 -3.01
C LYS A 120 8.20 12.04 -2.60
N SER A 121 8.54 11.15 -3.52
CA SER A 121 9.64 10.20 -3.36
C SER A 121 10.12 9.64 -4.69
N LYS A 122 11.18 8.83 -4.65
CA LYS A 122 11.70 8.09 -5.79
C LYS A 122 10.85 6.85 -6.08
N ILE A 123 10.63 6.55 -7.36
CA ILE A 123 10.00 5.29 -7.78
C ILE A 123 11.06 4.19 -7.76
N ASN A 124 10.84 3.14 -6.95
CA ASN A 124 11.71 1.95 -6.93
C ASN A 124 11.37 0.98 -8.06
N SER A 125 10.08 0.77 -8.30
CA SER A 125 9.63 -0.15 -9.35
C SER A 125 8.24 0.18 -9.86
N VAL A 126 8.01 -0.14 -11.13
CA VAL A 126 6.70 -0.05 -11.79
C VAL A 126 6.27 -1.41 -12.32
N CYS A 127 4.96 -1.66 -12.34
CA CYS A 127 4.38 -2.81 -13.03
C CYS A 127 4.78 -2.84 -14.51
N LYS A 128 5.70 -3.72 -14.90
CA LYS A 128 6.20 -3.81 -16.28
C LYS A 128 5.20 -4.29 -17.32
N LYS A 129 4.07 -4.87 -16.87
CA LYS A 129 3.02 -5.34 -17.77
C LYS A 129 2.18 -4.18 -18.33
N LYS A 130 1.70 -3.29 -17.46
CA LYS A 130 0.71 -2.27 -17.81
C LYS A 130 0.89 -0.94 -17.08
N GLY A 131 1.86 -0.81 -16.18
CA GLY A 131 2.02 0.41 -15.39
C GLY A 131 0.84 0.70 -14.46
N CYS A 132 0.18 -0.34 -13.94
CA CYS A 132 -1.02 -0.22 -13.09
C CYS A 132 -0.75 -0.08 -11.59
N TRP A 133 0.51 -0.20 -11.20
CA TRP A 133 0.98 0.07 -9.85
C TRP A 133 2.45 0.48 -9.91
N MET A 134 2.90 1.15 -8.87
CA MET A 134 4.31 1.45 -8.63
C MET A 134 4.64 1.35 -7.15
N LYS A 135 5.92 1.22 -6.81
CA LYS A 135 6.43 1.30 -5.45
C LYS A 135 7.30 2.53 -5.30
N MET A 136 7.04 3.31 -4.27
CA MET A 136 7.81 4.51 -3.95
C MET A 136 8.64 4.29 -2.69
N GLU A 137 9.86 4.82 -2.70
CA GLU A 137 10.83 4.67 -1.62
C GLU A 137 10.32 5.32 -0.32
N LEU A 138 10.51 4.63 0.80
CA LEU A 138 10.40 5.15 2.16
C LEU A 138 11.74 4.91 2.89
N PRO A 139 12.01 5.61 4.01
CA PRO A 139 13.23 5.39 4.79
C PRO A 139 13.41 3.94 5.26
N GLY A 140 14.67 3.50 5.38
CA GLY A 140 15.00 2.19 5.93
C GLY A 140 14.62 1.01 5.03
N GLN A 141 14.72 1.18 3.70
CA GLN A 141 14.35 0.17 2.69
C GLN A 141 12.85 -0.18 2.65
N ALA A 142 12.01 0.53 3.41
CA ALA A 142 10.57 0.41 3.30
C ALA A 142 10.08 0.99 1.96
N GLU A 143 8.88 0.60 1.55
CA GLU A 143 8.27 1.06 0.31
C GLU A 143 6.78 1.34 0.55
N SER A 144 6.25 2.37 -0.11
CA SER A 144 4.82 2.60 -0.26
C SER A 144 4.34 1.97 -1.55
N PHE A 145 3.35 1.07 -1.48
CA PHE A 145 2.74 0.42 -2.62
C PHE A 145 1.59 1.25 -3.17
N ILE A 146 1.79 1.83 -4.34
CA ILE A 146 0.87 2.77 -4.98
C ILE A 146 0.02 2.04 -6.01
N ARG A 147 -1.30 2.08 -5.83
CA ARG A 147 -2.29 1.71 -6.85
C ARG A 147 -3.01 2.95 -7.34
N PHE A 148 -3.48 2.92 -8.58
CA PHE A 148 -4.24 4.03 -9.16
C PHE A 148 -5.73 3.81 -8.95
N LYS A 149 -6.42 4.86 -8.49
CA LYS A 149 -7.85 4.82 -8.18
C LYS A 149 -8.64 4.27 -9.36
N ASP A 150 -9.54 3.34 -9.05
CA ASP A 150 -10.48 2.72 -9.99
C ASP A 150 -9.82 2.11 -11.23
N TYR A 151 -8.52 1.79 -11.16
CA TYR A 151 -7.72 1.38 -12.31
C TYR A 151 -7.80 2.39 -13.48
N GLY A 152 -8.03 3.67 -13.17
CA GLY A 152 -8.43 4.68 -14.15
C GLY A 152 -7.30 5.26 -14.99
N PHE A 153 -6.04 5.02 -14.61
CA PHE A 153 -4.88 5.47 -15.37
C PHE A 153 -3.63 4.62 -15.11
N PHE A 154 -2.63 4.78 -15.97
CA PHE A 154 -1.37 4.05 -15.94
C PHE A 154 -0.19 5.00 -16.05
N VAL A 155 0.94 4.61 -15.47
CA VAL A 155 2.20 5.34 -15.55
C VAL A 155 3.17 4.67 -16.54
N PRO A 156 4.21 5.37 -17.04
CA PRO A 156 5.17 4.80 -17.98
C PRO A 156 5.91 3.59 -17.39
N LEU A 157 6.11 2.56 -18.22
CA LEU A 157 6.72 1.30 -17.79
C LEU A 157 8.20 1.45 -17.39
N ASN A 158 8.85 2.51 -17.85
CA ASN A 158 10.25 2.87 -17.63
C ASN A 158 10.42 3.97 -16.58
N ALA A 159 9.42 4.22 -15.73
CA ALA A 159 9.48 5.27 -14.71
C ALA A 159 10.28 4.89 -13.45
N ASP A 160 11.00 3.76 -13.43
CA ASP A 160 11.84 3.43 -12.29
C ASP A 160 12.94 4.48 -12.12
N ASN A 161 13.34 4.68 -10.87
CA ASN A 161 14.34 5.63 -10.43
C ASN A 161 14.02 7.12 -10.64
N GLN A 162 12.88 7.46 -11.24
CA GLN A 162 12.43 8.85 -11.37
C GLN A 162 11.83 9.36 -10.06
N GLU A 163 11.84 10.68 -9.85
CA GLU A 163 11.08 11.30 -8.76
C GLU A 163 9.60 11.39 -9.16
N ALA A 164 8.72 11.12 -8.20
CA ALA A 164 7.29 11.28 -8.39
C ALA A 164 6.63 11.93 -7.18
N ILE A 165 5.54 12.64 -7.47
CA ILE A 165 4.62 13.19 -6.48
C ILE A 165 3.28 12.49 -6.67
N VAL A 166 2.76 11.90 -5.60
CA VAL A 166 1.45 11.25 -5.61
C VAL A 166 0.50 11.99 -4.68
N SER A 167 -0.74 12.17 -5.11
CA SER A 167 -1.83 12.70 -4.29
C SER A 167 -2.93 11.67 -4.20
N GLY A 168 -3.46 11.44 -3.00
CA GLY A 168 -4.52 10.47 -2.80
C GLY A 168 -4.66 10.05 -1.35
N ARG A 169 -5.00 8.78 -1.14
CA ARG A 169 -5.29 8.21 0.17
C ARG A 169 -4.22 7.21 0.58
N ALA A 170 -3.58 7.45 1.72
CA ALA A 170 -2.67 6.50 2.35
C ALA A 170 -3.41 5.67 3.41
N PHE A 171 -3.05 4.39 3.52
CA PHE A 171 -3.57 3.46 4.53
C PHE A 171 -2.55 2.35 4.80
N VAL A 172 -2.76 1.60 5.88
CA VAL A 172 -1.90 0.46 6.26
C VAL A 172 -2.71 -0.82 6.15
N ASP A 173 -2.19 -1.78 5.39
CA ASP A 173 -2.68 -3.15 5.37
C ASP A 173 -1.77 -4.04 6.22
N GLU A 174 -2.38 -5.01 6.91
CA GLU A 174 -1.69 -5.98 7.74
C GLU A 174 -2.26 -7.38 7.52
N ILE A 175 -1.35 -8.33 7.31
CA ILE A 175 -1.60 -9.77 7.29
C ILE A 175 -0.94 -10.38 8.53
N SER A 176 -1.75 -11.04 9.36
CA SER A 176 -1.28 -11.63 10.62
C SER A 176 -0.32 -12.81 10.40
N VAL A 177 0.46 -13.17 11.43
CA VAL A 177 1.32 -14.36 11.39
C VAL A 177 0.50 -15.63 11.10
N ALA A 178 -0.68 -15.76 11.71
CA ALA A 178 -1.55 -16.93 11.51
C ALA A 178 -2.00 -17.05 10.05
N GLU A 179 -2.43 -15.94 9.45
CA GLU A 179 -2.86 -15.90 8.05
C GLU A 179 -1.69 -16.14 7.09
N LEU A 180 -0.51 -15.57 7.37
CA LEU A 180 0.71 -15.84 6.59
C LEU A 180 1.12 -17.32 6.64
N LYS A 181 1.02 -17.95 7.82
CA LYS A 181 1.30 -19.39 7.98
C LYS A 181 0.29 -20.24 7.22
N HIS A 182 -0.99 -19.86 7.22
CA HIS A 182 -2.03 -20.52 6.43
C HIS A 182 -1.72 -20.43 4.92
N TYR A 183 -1.42 -19.24 4.41
CA TYR A 183 -1.04 -19.05 3.00
C TYR A 183 0.22 -19.83 2.61
N ALA A 184 1.21 -19.92 3.50
CA ALA A 184 2.41 -20.72 3.26
C ALA A 184 2.11 -22.22 3.20
N LYS A 185 1.21 -22.71 4.06
CA LYS A 185 0.73 -24.10 4.04
C LYS A 185 -0.02 -24.42 2.75
N ASP A 186 -0.94 -23.54 2.34
CA ASP A 186 -1.71 -23.72 1.09
C ASP A 186 -0.81 -23.64 -0.15
N GLY A 187 0.24 -22.83 -0.08
CA GLY A 187 1.30 -22.76 -1.10
C GLY A 187 2.29 -23.92 -1.08
N GLY A 188 2.12 -24.91 -0.19
CA GLY A 188 2.96 -26.12 -0.12
C GLY A 188 4.36 -25.90 0.44
N LYS A 189 4.59 -24.86 1.24
CA LYS A 189 5.89 -24.62 1.90
C LYS A 189 6.19 -25.65 2.98
N SER A 190 7.47 -25.88 3.26
CA SER A 190 7.90 -26.79 4.32
C SER A 190 7.60 -26.23 5.70
N GLN A 191 7.51 -27.11 6.71
CA GLN A 191 7.26 -26.68 8.09
C GLN A 191 8.36 -25.72 8.58
N GLU A 192 9.63 -25.94 8.20
CA GLU A 192 10.73 -25.06 8.57
C GLU A 192 10.60 -23.65 7.97
N GLU A 193 10.01 -23.51 6.77
CA GLU A 193 9.72 -22.21 6.18
C GLU A 193 8.54 -21.52 6.87
N ILE A 194 7.51 -22.28 7.25
CA ILE A 194 6.32 -21.77 7.96
C ILE A 194 6.72 -21.28 9.36
N ASP A 195 7.62 -21.98 10.04
CA ASP A 195 8.06 -21.62 11.40
C ASP A 195 8.91 -20.35 11.44
N LYS A 196 9.57 -20.01 10.32
CA LYS A 196 10.29 -18.73 10.17
C LYS A 196 9.36 -17.52 10.11
N ILE A 197 8.07 -17.71 9.86
CA ILE A 197 7.07 -16.64 9.85
C ILE A 197 6.73 -16.27 11.30
N THR A 198 7.42 -15.27 11.82
CA THR A 198 7.30 -14.82 13.22
C THR A 198 6.75 -13.41 13.38
N GLN A 199 6.60 -12.67 12.28
CA GLN A 199 6.12 -11.29 12.28
C GLN A 199 5.00 -11.10 11.27
N PRO A 200 4.03 -10.21 11.56
CA PRO A 200 3.00 -9.84 10.60
C PRO A 200 3.65 -9.13 9.41
N LYS A 201 2.95 -9.17 8.27
CA LYS A 201 3.37 -8.45 7.07
C LYS A 201 2.60 -7.15 6.97
N ILE A 202 3.30 -6.05 7.20
CA ILE A 202 2.77 -4.69 7.05
C ILE A 202 3.00 -4.22 5.61
N THR A 203 1.97 -3.65 5.00
CA THR A 203 2.05 -2.99 3.70
C THR A 203 1.58 -1.54 3.84
N TYR A 204 2.48 -0.60 3.55
CA TYR A 204 2.12 0.81 3.41
C TYR A 204 1.47 1.00 2.05
N ALA A 205 0.15 1.12 2.03
CA ALA A 205 -0.62 1.20 0.81
C ALA A 205 -1.00 2.66 0.50
N PHE A 206 -1.17 2.93 -0.78
CA PHE A 206 -1.62 4.22 -1.27
C PHE A 206 -2.51 4.05 -2.47
N GLN A 207 -3.66 4.71 -2.46
CA GLN A 207 -4.52 4.84 -3.62
C GLN A 207 -4.38 6.26 -4.19
N ALA A 208 -3.70 6.38 -5.32
CA ALA A 208 -3.44 7.66 -5.97
C ALA A 208 -4.60 8.09 -6.87
N ASP A 209 -5.02 9.33 -6.68
CA ASP A 209 -5.96 10.04 -7.56
C ASP A 209 -5.22 10.71 -8.72
N GLY A 210 -3.96 11.12 -8.51
CA GLY A 210 -3.10 11.75 -9.51
C GLY A 210 -1.62 11.58 -9.19
N VAL A 211 -0.80 11.58 -10.24
CA VAL A 211 0.65 11.36 -10.17
C VAL A 211 1.37 12.36 -11.08
N LEU A 212 2.41 13.00 -10.55
CA LEU A 212 3.41 13.73 -11.32
C LEU A 212 4.71 12.94 -11.32
N ILE A 213 5.34 12.76 -12.48
CA ILE A 213 6.64 12.10 -12.61
C ILE A 213 7.61 13.06 -13.27
N SER A 214 8.79 13.26 -12.68
CA SER A 214 9.84 14.12 -13.24
C SER A 214 10.25 13.63 -14.63
N LYS A 215 10.36 14.54 -15.60
CA LYS A 215 10.85 14.20 -16.95
C LYS A 215 12.35 13.89 -16.96
#